data_AF-A0A7C7ZLF2-F1
#
_entry.id   AF-A0A7C7ZLF2-F1
#
_cell.length_a   1.000
_cell.length_b   1.000
_cell.length_c   1.000
_cell.angle_alpha   90.00
_cell.angle_beta   90.00
_cell.angle_gamma   90.00
#
_symmetry.space_group_name_H-M   'P 1'
#
loop_
_entity.id
_entity.type
_entity.pdbx_description
1 polymer ?
#
loop_
_entity_poly.entity_id
_entity_poly.type
_entity_poly.pdbx_seq_one_letter_code
_entity_poly.pdbx_strand_id
1 'polypeptide(L)'
;MTFPTDWLIANRPNSVDASAPQNAAFMQLMLKDLNKKLTPKQFLKTRLGVEQAITEAPLMVGKLRGHTAVVVGKTPYGQGKLRVAVLFEGLKAFVFYSAAKQTKDFIRYDQQVLNSIKSFSELNRKDQLVAKELSIKVTKVERSRGNMKIIAKGSPISRQAEAQLRLLNDFFPAGEPKLGDLIKIVR
;
A
#
# COMPACT_ATOMS: atom_id res chain seq x y z
N MET A 1 -9.81 3.38 0.15
CA MET A 1 -8.85 4.08 -0.73
C MET A 1 -8.62 3.26 -1.97
N THR A 2 -8.66 3.90 -3.13
CA THR A 2 -8.38 3.28 -4.43
C THR A 2 -6.95 3.64 -4.84
N PHE A 3 -6.15 2.64 -5.17
CA PHE A 3 -4.82 2.83 -5.73
C PHE A 3 -4.89 3.01 -7.25
N PRO A 4 -3.87 3.61 -7.88
CA PRO A 4 -3.87 3.72 -9.33
C PRO A 4 -3.82 2.35 -9.99
N THR A 5 -4.43 2.22 -11.16
CA THR A 5 -4.45 0.97 -11.93
C THR A 5 -3.03 0.50 -12.24
N ASP A 6 -2.83 -0.81 -12.23
CA ASP A 6 -1.55 -1.49 -12.51
C ASP A 6 -0.41 -1.22 -11.51
N TRP A 7 -0.68 -0.54 -10.40
CA TRP A 7 0.29 -0.41 -9.32
C TRP A 7 0.34 -1.70 -8.49
N LEU A 8 1.56 -2.13 -8.16
CA LEU A 8 1.78 -3.24 -7.26
C LEU A 8 1.59 -2.75 -5.82
N ILE A 9 0.61 -3.32 -5.11
CA ILE A 9 0.33 -2.99 -3.71
C ILE A 9 0.97 -4.05 -2.82
N ALA A 10 1.71 -3.61 -1.81
CA ALA A 10 2.28 -4.44 -0.76
C ALA A 10 1.80 -3.94 0.61
N ASN A 11 1.06 -4.79 1.31
CA ASN A 11 0.67 -4.52 2.69
C ASN A 11 1.79 -4.98 3.63
N ARG A 12 2.33 -4.07 4.44
CA ARG A 12 3.34 -4.33 5.46
C ARG A 12 2.74 -4.07 6.85
N PRO A 13 3.34 -4.61 7.93
CA PRO A 13 2.84 -4.40 9.28
C PRO A 13 2.67 -2.93 9.70
N ASN A 14 3.47 -2.02 9.14
CA ASN A 14 3.49 -0.59 9.47
C ASN A 14 3.22 0.35 8.29
N SER A 15 3.00 -0.18 7.08
CA SER A 15 2.77 0.63 5.89
C SER A 15 1.99 -0.11 4.82
N VAL A 16 1.31 0.64 3.96
CA VAL A 16 0.85 0.13 2.67
C VAL A 16 1.67 0.83 1.60
N ASP A 17 2.47 0.05 0.90
CA ASP A 17 3.31 0.53 -0.18
C ASP A 17 2.63 0.23 -1.51
N ALA A 18 2.75 1.13 -2.48
CA ALA A 18 2.32 0.92 -3.85
C ALA A 18 3.41 1.40 -4.82
N SER A 19 3.69 0.62 -5.86
CA SER A 19 4.71 0.94 -6.86
C SER A 19 4.15 0.87 -8.26
N ALA A 20 4.42 1.89 -9.06
CA ALA A 20 4.06 1.92 -10.48
C ALA A 20 4.84 0.85 -11.27
N PRO A 21 4.36 0.45 -12.47
CA PRO A 21 5.07 -0.46 -13.35
C PRO A 21 6.54 -0.06 -13.53
N GLN A 22 7.42 -1.07 -13.59
CA GLN A 22 8.87 -0.89 -13.73
C GLN A 22 9.51 -0.03 -12.62
N ASN A 23 8.84 0.09 -11.46
CA ASN A 23 9.27 0.92 -10.34
C ASN A 23 9.49 2.39 -10.76
N ALA A 24 8.63 2.89 -11.65
CA ALA A 24 8.71 4.26 -12.18
C ALA A 24 8.25 5.32 -11.18
N ALA A 25 7.48 4.94 -10.17
CA ALA A 25 7.04 5.77 -9.06
C ALA A 25 6.67 4.88 -7.87
N PHE A 26 6.62 5.49 -6.69
CA PHE A 26 6.13 4.84 -5.48
C PHE A 26 5.15 5.76 -4.73
N MET A 27 4.29 5.14 -3.93
CA MET A 27 3.42 5.74 -2.94
C MET A 27 3.51 4.89 -1.69
N GLN A 28 3.56 5.52 -0.52
CA GLN A 28 3.54 4.85 0.76
C GLN A 28 2.54 5.53 1.66
N LEU A 29 1.72 4.74 2.32
CA LEU A 29 0.79 5.14 3.37
C LEU A 29 1.28 4.56 4.70
N MET A 30 1.43 5.40 5.71
CA MET A 30 1.75 5.00 7.08
C MET A 30 0.75 5.61 8.06
N LEU A 31 0.51 4.89 9.15
CA LEU A 31 -0.25 5.39 10.28
C LEU A 31 0.72 5.91 11.36
N LYS A 32 0.51 7.12 11.85
CA LYS A 32 1.24 7.71 12.97
C LYS A 32 0.27 8.22 14.02
N ASP A 33 0.68 8.21 15.29
CA ASP A 33 -0.10 8.79 16.36
C ASP A 33 0.01 10.32 16.38
N LEU A 34 -1.13 10.96 16.63
CA LEU A 34 -1.25 12.40 16.83
C LEU A 34 -1.21 12.70 18.33
N ASN A 35 0.00 12.70 18.91
CA ASN A 35 0.20 12.86 20.36
C ASN A 35 0.03 14.32 20.86
N LYS A 36 -0.35 15.27 20.00
CA LYS A 36 -0.50 16.70 20.32
C LYS A 36 -1.60 17.34 19.48
N LYS A 37 -2.23 18.42 19.97
CA LYS A 37 -3.16 19.28 19.21
C LYS A 37 -2.41 20.09 18.13
N LEU A 38 -1.79 19.42 17.16
CA LEU A 38 -1.17 20.05 15.99
C LEU A 38 -2.20 20.20 14.88
N THR A 39 -2.08 21.25 14.07
CA THR A 39 -2.77 21.29 12.78
C THR A 39 -2.05 20.38 11.76
N PRO A 40 -2.71 19.92 10.68
CA PRO A 40 -2.06 19.14 9.63
C PRO A 40 -0.81 19.81 9.05
N LYS A 41 -0.85 21.12 8.82
CA LYS A 41 0.31 21.91 8.37
C LYS A 41 1.45 21.88 9.39
N GLN A 42 1.15 22.13 10.67
CA GLN A 42 2.16 22.08 11.74
C GLN A 42 2.75 20.68 11.89
N PHE A 43 1.96 19.63 11.68
CA PHE A 43 2.44 18.26 11.72
C PHE A 43 3.46 17.98 10.61
N LEU A 44 3.19 18.40 9.37
CA LEU A 44 4.18 18.27 8.29
C LEU A 44 5.51 18.96 8.67
N LYS A 45 5.44 20.19 9.19
CA LYS A 45 6.63 20.95 9.60
C LYS A 45 7.40 20.29 10.74
N THR A 46 6.71 20.04 11.85
CA THR A 46 7.34 19.65 13.13
C THR A 46 7.64 18.17 13.25
N ARG A 47 6.78 17.29 12.69
CA ARG A 47 6.92 15.84 12.83
C ARG A 47 7.54 15.17 11.61
N LEU A 48 7.37 15.77 10.43
CA LEU A 48 7.89 15.23 9.17
C LEU A 48 9.04 16.05 8.58
N GLY A 49 9.44 17.16 9.23
CA GLY A 49 10.58 17.98 8.80
C GLY A 49 10.37 18.72 7.47
N VAL A 50 9.12 19.01 7.10
CA VAL A 50 8.80 19.76 5.87
C VAL A 50 9.01 21.25 6.14
N GLU A 51 10.23 21.75 5.94
CA GLU A 51 10.57 23.15 6.17
C GLU A 51 10.25 24.04 4.97
N GLN A 52 10.74 23.64 3.78
CA GLN A 52 10.60 24.39 2.53
C GLN A 52 9.85 23.56 1.49
N ALA A 53 8.61 23.94 1.24
CA ALA A 53 7.77 23.33 0.21
C ALA A 53 7.86 24.13 -1.09
N ILE A 54 8.04 23.42 -2.22
CA ILE A 54 7.88 23.97 -3.57
C ILE A 54 6.42 24.41 -3.76
N THR A 55 5.49 23.54 -3.36
CA THR A 55 4.05 23.82 -3.31
C THR A 55 3.47 23.22 -2.05
N GLU A 56 2.50 23.89 -1.45
CA GLU A 56 1.71 23.33 -0.36
C GLU A 56 0.27 23.79 -0.43
N ALA A 57 -0.65 22.98 0.07
CA ALA A 57 -2.07 23.31 0.09
C ALA A 57 -2.79 22.59 1.23
N PRO A 58 -3.83 23.21 1.82
CA PRO A 58 -4.77 22.47 2.65
C PRO A 58 -5.43 21.36 1.81
N LEU A 59 -5.70 20.24 2.46
CA LEU A 59 -6.32 19.07 1.84
C LEU A 59 -7.55 18.68 2.65
N MET A 60 -8.68 18.47 1.99
CA MET A 60 -9.86 17.88 2.62
C MET A 60 -10.28 16.65 1.83
N VAL A 61 -10.53 15.55 2.54
CA VAL A 61 -11.02 14.30 1.98
C VAL A 61 -12.20 13.84 2.82
N GLY A 62 -13.42 14.02 2.30
CA GLY A 62 -14.64 13.87 3.10
C GLY A 62 -14.60 14.79 4.33
N LYS A 63 -14.65 14.21 5.53
CA LYS A 63 -14.55 14.93 6.82
C LYS A 63 -13.11 15.05 7.35
N LEU A 64 -12.15 14.39 6.70
CA LEU A 64 -10.77 14.35 7.15
C LEU A 64 -10.05 15.63 6.73
N ARG A 65 -9.48 16.30 7.72
CA ARG A 65 -8.66 17.50 7.52
C ARG A 65 -7.22 17.09 7.29
N GLY A 66 -6.56 17.74 6.35
CA GLY A 66 -5.21 17.41 5.97
C GLY A 66 -4.43 18.58 5.40
N HIS A 67 -3.19 18.30 5.06
CA HIS A 67 -2.31 19.22 4.34
C HIS A 67 -1.40 18.41 3.43
N THR A 68 -1.04 18.97 2.30
CA THR A 68 -0.08 18.35 1.37
C THR A 68 0.97 19.35 0.95
N ALA A 69 2.17 18.85 0.70
CA ALA A 69 3.30 19.62 0.22
C ALA A 69 4.11 18.80 -0.79
N VAL A 70 4.73 19.48 -1.74
CA VAL A 70 5.81 18.94 -2.57
C VAL A 70 7.11 19.58 -2.11
N VAL A 71 8.11 18.76 -1.79
CA VAL A 71 9.44 19.19 -1.34
C VAL A 71 10.51 18.58 -2.24
N VAL A 72 11.75 19.07 -2.13
CA VAL A 72 12.92 18.33 -2.60
C VAL A 72 13.48 17.54 -1.42
N GLY A 73 13.69 16.23 -1.58
CA GLY A 73 14.15 15.38 -0.50
C GLY A 73 14.71 14.05 -0.97
N LYS A 74 15.08 13.21 0.00
CA LYS A 74 15.53 11.83 -0.27
C LYS A 74 14.34 10.96 -0.65
N THR A 75 14.46 10.29 -1.78
CA THR A 75 13.49 9.31 -2.30
C THR A 75 14.19 7.94 -2.45
N PRO A 76 13.45 6.85 -2.67
CA PRO A 76 14.03 5.55 -3.06
C PRO A 76 14.85 5.58 -4.35
N TYR A 77 14.74 6.66 -5.14
CA TYR A 77 15.45 6.84 -6.41
C TYR A 77 16.60 7.85 -6.32
N GLY A 78 16.95 8.30 -5.11
CA GLY A 78 17.91 9.38 -4.89
C GLY A 78 17.23 10.70 -4.52
N GLN A 79 17.91 11.82 -4.70
CA GLN A 79 17.36 13.14 -4.37
C GLN A 79 16.41 13.61 -5.48
N GLY A 80 15.22 14.07 -5.10
CA GLY A 80 14.21 14.47 -6.07
C GLY A 80 12.96 15.07 -5.44
N LYS A 81 11.94 15.32 -6.28
CA LYS A 81 10.63 15.81 -5.82
C LYS A 81 9.90 14.71 -5.05
N LEU A 82 9.46 15.05 -3.85
CA LEU A 82 8.71 14.17 -2.95
C LEU A 82 7.41 14.87 -2.56
N ARG A 83 6.27 14.25 -2.85
CA ARG A 83 5.00 14.66 -2.24
C ARG A 83 4.89 14.04 -0.87
N VAL A 84 4.50 14.88 0.09
CA VAL A 84 4.10 14.49 1.43
C VAL A 84 2.67 14.97 1.64
N ALA A 85 1.80 14.12 2.18
CA ALA A 85 0.48 14.53 2.62
C ALA A 85 0.16 13.91 3.97
N VAL A 86 -0.72 14.56 4.71
CA VAL A 86 -1.27 13.99 5.93
C VAL A 86 -2.77 14.21 5.97
N LEU A 87 -3.51 13.19 6.40
CA LEU A 87 -4.94 13.25 6.72
C LEU A 87 -5.13 12.86 8.19
N PHE A 88 -5.93 13.62 8.92
CA PHE A 88 -6.23 13.37 10.33
C PHE A 88 -7.59 12.72 10.53
N GLU A 89 -7.60 11.71 11.39
CA GLU A 89 -8.79 10.99 11.86
C GLU A 89 -8.68 10.82 13.38
N GLY A 90 -9.39 11.64 14.16
CA GLY A 90 -9.27 11.63 15.62
C GLY A 90 -7.84 11.88 16.10
N LEU A 91 -7.23 10.89 16.77
CA LEU A 91 -5.84 10.90 17.24
C LEU A 91 -4.86 10.21 16.27
N LYS A 92 -5.29 9.92 15.05
CA LYS A 92 -4.49 9.25 14.02
C LYS A 92 -4.11 10.22 12.92
N ALA A 93 -2.88 10.07 12.42
CA ALA A 93 -2.35 10.77 11.27
C ALA A 93 -1.96 9.76 10.18
N PHE A 94 -2.74 9.74 9.09
CA PHE A 94 -2.40 8.98 7.90
C PHE A 94 -1.43 9.79 7.06
N VAL A 95 -0.19 9.34 7.00
CA VAL A 95 0.91 10.02 6.31
C VAL A 95 1.16 9.34 4.96
N PHE A 96 1.19 10.14 3.91
CA PHE A 96 1.45 9.72 2.56
C PHE A 96 2.78 10.27 2.08
N TYR A 97 3.58 9.42 1.45
CA TYR A 97 4.80 9.79 0.73
C TYR A 97 4.70 9.28 -0.70
N SER A 98 5.15 10.07 -1.67
CA SER A 98 5.27 9.57 -3.05
C SER A 98 6.30 10.33 -3.85
N ALA A 99 7.02 9.62 -4.72
CA ALA A 99 7.89 10.22 -5.72
C ALA A 99 7.86 9.44 -7.02
N ALA A 100 8.25 10.11 -8.10
CA ALA A 100 8.57 9.48 -9.37
C ALA A 100 10.09 9.29 -9.51
N LYS A 101 10.50 8.23 -10.19
CA LYS A 101 11.90 7.93 -10.50
C LYS A 101 12.52 8.96 -11.44
N GLN A 102 11.72 9.49 -12.37
CA GLN A 102 12.15 10.47 -13.35
C GLN A 102 11.42 11.80 -13.10
N THR A 103 12.16 12.91 -13.05
CA THR A 103 11.59 14.24 -12.78
C THR A 103 10.52 14.64 -13.78
N LYS A 104 10.70 14.28 -15.06
CA LYS A 104 9.73 14.55 -16.15
C LYS A 104 8.37 13.87 -15.91
N ASP A 105 8.37 12.71 -15.25
CA ASP A 105 7.16 11.92 -15.02
C ASP A 105 6.49 12.27 -13.68
N PHE A 106 7.12 13.12 -12.86
CA PHE A 106 6.62 13.50 -11.54
C PHE A 106 5.18 13.98 -11.60
N ILE A 107 4.87 14.98 -12.44
CA ILE A 107 3.52 15.56 -12.51
C ILE A 107 2.44 14.52 -12.84
N ARG A 108 2.75 13.59 -13.76
CA ARG A 108 1.82 12.52 -14.15
C ARG A 108 1.52 11.58 -12.97
N TYR A 109 2.55 11.06 -12.31
CA TYR A 109 2.36 10.13 -11.20
C TYR A 109 1.81 10.81 -9.95
N ASP A 110 2.21 12.06 -9.73
CA ASP A 110 1.74 12.89 -8.63
C ASP A 110 0.22 13.12 -8.70
N GLN A 111 -0.32 13.34 -9.90
CA GLN A 111 -1.77 13.43 -10.11
C GLN A 111 -2.49 12.11 -9.77
N GLN A 112 -1.93 10.96 -10.14
CA GLN A 112 -2.50 9.65 -9.81
C GLN A 112 -2.51 9.42 -8.29
N VAL A 113 -1.43 9.78 -7.61
CA VAL A 113 -1.32 9.68 -6.15
C VAL A 113 -2.32 10.61 -5.47
N LEU A 114 -2.44 11.87 -5.92
CA LEU A 114 -3.42 12.79 -5.37
C LEU A 114 -4.86 12.28 -5.53
N ASN A 115 -5.20 11.69 -6.66
CA ASN A 115 -6.51 11.06 -6.86
C ASN A 115 -6.71 9.88 -5.88
N SER A 116 -5.66 9.10 -5.64
CA SER A 116 -5.69 8.00 -4.67
C SER A 116 -5.92 8.53 -3.25
N ILE A 117 -5.19 9.56 -2.83
CA ILE A 117 -5.36 10.21 -1.52
C ILE A 117 -6.79 10.79 -1.39
N LYS A 118 -7.33 11.42 -2.44
CA LYS A 118 -8.70 11.95 -2.45
C LYS A 118 -9.79 10.89 -2.40
N SER A 119 -9.47 9.64 -2.74
CA SER A 119 -10.38 8.49 -2.58
C SER A 119 -10.28 7.82 -1.20
N PHE A 120 -9.47 8.37 -0.30
CA PHE A 120 -9.36 7.86 1.07
C PHE A 120 -10.68 8.04 1.81
N SER A 121 -11.06 7.03 2.58
CA SER A 121 -12.29 7.02 3.36
C SER A 121 -12.10 6.18 4.61
N GLU A 122 -12.87 6.49 5.65
CA GLU A 122 -13.02 5.61 6.79
C GLU A 122 -13.61 4.26 6.32
N LEU A 123 -13.26 3.18 7.02
CA LEU A 123 -13.81 1.85 6.73
C LEU A 123 -15.27 1.81 7.16
N ASN A 124 -16.18 1.72 6.19
CA ASN A 124 -17.59 1.51 6.49
C ASN A 124 -17.84 0.06 6.94
N ARG A 125 -19.06 -0.24 7.41
CA ARG A 125 -19.40 -1.58 7.92
C ARG A 125 -19.21 -2.70 6.88
N LYS A 126 -19.44 -2.42 5.60
CA LYS A 126 -19.19 -3.39 4.51
C LYS A 126 -17.70 -3.62 4.32
N ASP A 127 -16.89 -2.56 4.36
CA ASP A 127 -15.44 -2.65 4.26
C ASP A 127 -14.86 -3.47 5.41
N GLN A 128 -15.36 -3.28 6.63
CA GLN A 128 -14.92 -4.04 7.81
C GLN A 128 -15.22 -5.54 7.69
N LEU A 129 -16.32 -5.93 7.04
CA LEU A 129 -16.67 -7.34 6.83
C LEU A 129 -15.72 -8.06 5.86
N VAL A 130 -15.12 -7.32 4.92
CA VAL A 130 -14.19 -7.86 3.91
C VAL A 130 -12.72 -7.62 4.27
N ALA A 131 -12.41 -6.68 5.16
CA ALA A 131 -11.07 -6.39 5.68
C ALA A 131 -10.62 -7.47 6.69
N LYS A 132 -10.50 -8.71 6.21
CA LYS A 132 -9.96 -9.82 6.98
C LYS A 132 -8.44 -9.86 6.84
N GLU A 133 -7.76 -10.17 7.93
CA GLU A 133 -6.33 -10.43 7.90
C GLU A 133 -6.01 -11.61 6.98
N LEU A 134 -4.87 -11.53 6.29
CA LEU A 134 -4.35 -12.68 5.57
C LEU A 134 -3.70 -13.64 6.57
N SER A 135 -4.22 -14.86 6.62
CA SER A 135 -3.77 -15.92 7.51
C SER A 135 -3.22 -17.10 6.72
N ILE A 136 -2.21 -17.78 7.28
CA ILE A 136 -1.76 -19.06 6.75
C ILE A 136 -2.63 -20.15 7.36
N LYS A 137 -3.27 -20.97 6.50
CA LYS A 137 -4.02 -22.15 6.92
C LYS A 137 -3.40 -23.40 6.35
N VAL A 138 -3.33 -24.45 7.16
CA VAL A 138 -2.96 -25.79 6.68
C VAL A 138 -4.24 -26.49 6.23
N THR A 139 -4.27 -26.98 5.00
CA THR A 139 -5.38 -27.73 4.42
C THR A 139 -4.88 -29.03 3.83
N LYS A 140 -5.71 -30.06 3.89
CA LYS A 140 -5.48 -31.31 3.17
C LYS A 140 -5.80 -31.12 1.69
N VAL A 141 -5.00 -31.71 0.81
CA VAL A 141 -5.21 -31.69 -0.63
C VAL A 141 -6.31 -32.69 -0.98
N GLU A 142 -7.36 -32.20 -1.62
CA GLU A 142 -8.51 -32.97 -2.09
C GLU A 142 -8.44 -33.16 -3.62
N ARG A 143 -9.20 -34.11 -4.16
CA ARG A 143 -9.21 -34.40 -5.61
C ARG A 143 -9.54 -33.17 -6.48
N SER A 144 -10.37 -32.26 -5.97
CA SER A 144 -10.76 -31.01 -6.64
C SER A 144 -9.65 -29.94 -6.66
N ARG A 145 -8.55 -30.12 -5.91
CA ARG A 145 -7.41 -29.20 -5.80
C ARG A 145 -6.08 -29.91 -6.07
N GLY A 146 -6.08 -30.81 -7.06
CA GLY A 146 -4.96 -31.72 -7.32
C GLY A 146 -3.68 -31.08 -7.88
N ASN A 147 -3.60 -29.76 -8.06
CA ASN A 147 -2.37 -29.06 -8.41
C ASN A 147 -2.35 -27.61 -7.92
N MET A 148 -1.16 -27.05 -7.83
CA MET A 148 -0.89 -25.72 -7.30
C MET A 148 -1.54 -24.62 -8.14
N LYS A 149 -1.66 -24.81 -9.46
CA LYS A 149 -2.34 -23.87 -10.35
C LYS A 149 -3.81 -23.67 -9.97
N ILE A 150 -4.52 -24.74 -9.59
CA ILE A 150 -5.91 -24.66 -9.12
C ILE A 150 -5.97 -24.02 -7.73
N ILE A 151 -5.07 -24.41 -6.83
CA ILE A 151 -5.00 -23.85 -5.46
C ILE A 151 -4.76 -22.33 -5.52
N ALA A 152 -3.85 -21.89 -6.39
CA ALA A 152 -3.48 -20.49 -6.56
C ALA A 152 -4.63 -19.59 -7.04
N LYS A 153 -5.59 -20.11 -7.83
CA LYS A 153 -6.75 -19.33 -8.28
C LYS A 153 -7.64 -18.85 -7.13
N GLY A 154 -7.67 -19.58 -6.02
CA GLY A 154 -8.42 -19.23 -4.82
C GLY A 154 -7.61 -18.44 -3.79
N SER A 155 -6.36 -18.11 -4.10
CA SER A 155 -5.46 -17.39 -3.19
C SER A 155 -5.69 -15.87 -3.32
N PRO A 156 -5.68 -15.12 -2.21
CA PRO A 156 -5.71 -13.65 -2.24
C PRO A 156 -4.38 -13.03 -2.68
N ILE A 157 -3.34 -13.84 -2.93
CA ILE A 157 -2.05 -13.36 -3.45
C ILE A 157 -2.24 -12.81 -4.87
N SER A 158 -1.93 -11.53 -5.06
CA SER A 158 -2.20 -10.80 -6.31
C SER A 158 -1.27 -11.17 -7.47
N ARG A 159 -0.01 -11.50 -7.22
CA ARG A 159 0.99 -11.75 -8.27
C ARG A 159 1.79 -13.01 -7.99
N GLN A 160 1.98 -13.82 -9.03
CA GLN A 160 2.75 -15.09 -8.93
C GLN A 160 2.25 -16.02 -7.81
N ALA A 161 0.93 -16.04 -7.57
CA ALA A 161 0.31 -16.84 -6.50
C ALA A 161 0.78 -18.31 -6.53
N GLU A 162 0.86 -18.91 -7.72
CA GLU A 162 1.36 -20.27 -7.90
C GLU A 162 2.81 -20.44 -7.42
N ALA A 163 3.73 -19.60 -7.88
CA ALA A 163 5.14 -19.68 -7.50
C ALA A 163 5.37 -19.38 -6.02
N GLN A 164 4.65 -18.40 -5.46
CA GLN A 164 4.71 -18.07 -4.04
C GLN A 164 4.16 -19.21 -3.16
N LEU A 165 3.05 -19.83 -3.56
CA LEU A 165 2.51 -20.99 -2.86
C LEU A 165 3.42 -22.20 -2.99
N ARG A 166 4.07 -22.42 -4.15
CA ARG A 166 5.11 -23.45 -4.27
C ARG A 166 6.26 -23.19 -3.31
N LEU A 167 6.77 -21.96 -3.24
CA LEU A 167 7.83 -21.61 -2.31
C LEU A 167 7.42 -21.82 -0.84
N LEU A 168 6.20 -21.42 -0.48
CA LEU A 168 5.65 -21.60 0.87
C LEU A 168 5.55 -23.08 1.30
N ASN A 169 5.38 -23.98 0.32
CA ASN A 169 5.17 -25.41 0.51
C ASN A 169 6.36 -26.28 0.08
N ASP A 170 7.53 -25.68 -0.19
CA ASP A 170 8.73 -26.40 -0.64
C ASP A 170 8.56 -27.20 -1.95
N PHE A 171 7.72 -26.68 -2.85
CA PHE A 171 7.48 -27.23 -4.19
C PHE A 171 8.11 -26.40 -5.31
N PHE A 172 8.91 -25.38 -4.99
CA PHE A 172 9.49 -24.52 -6.04
C PHE A 172 10.57 -25.28 -6.86
N PRO A 173 10.67 -25.09 -8.19
CA PRO A 173 9.83 -24.21 -9.02
C PRO A 173 8.57 -24.87 -9.61
N ALA A 174 8.54 -26.20 -9.69
CA ALA A 174 7.56 -26.94 -10.50
C ALA A 174 6.93 -28.16 -9.81
N GLY A 175 7.22 -28.37 -8.52
CA GLY A 175 6.62 -29.43 -7.71
C GLY A 175 5.10 -29.27 -7.56
N GLU A 176 4.43 -30.39 -7.33
CA GLU A 176 2.99 -30.48 -7.16
C GLU A 176 2.65 -31.32 -5.92
N PRO A 177 1.64 -30.91 -5.13
CA PRO A 177 1.20 -31.69 -3.98
C PRO A 177 0.44 -32.94 -4.43
N LYS A 178 0.53 -34.01 -3.63
CA LYS A 178 -0.22 -35.25 -3.83
C LYS A 178 -1.53 -35.21 -3.06
N LEU A 179 -2.46 -36.08 -3.50
CA LEU A 179 -3.74 -36.25 -2.81
C LEU A 179 -3.50 -36.66 -1.35
N GLY A 180 -4.07 -35.90 -0.41
CA GLY A 180 -3.91 -36.14 1.01
C GLY A 180 -2.76 -35.39 1.69
N ASP A 181 -1.88 -34.73 0.95
CA ASP A 181 -0.81 -33.90 1.52
C ASP A 181 -1.40 -32.73 2.32
N LEU A 182 -0.68 -32.33 3.36
CA LEU A 182 -0.98 -31.11 4.10
C LEU A 182 -0.19 -29.95 3.48
N ILE A 183 -0.90 -28.96 2.98
CA ILE A 183 -0.30 -27.77 2.38
C ILE A 183 -0.74 -26.50 3.12
N LYS A 184 0.17 -25.54 3.17
CA LYS A 184 -0.04 -24.17 3.62
C LYS A 184 -0.64 -23.35 2.48
N ILE A 185 -1.77 -22.71 2.75
CA ILE A 185 -2.42 -21.77 1.84
C ILE A 185 -2.59 -20.42 2.52
N VAL A 186 -2.70 -19.35 1.73
CA VAL A 186 -3.02 -18.01 2.21
C VAL A 186 -4.52 -17.75 2.02
N ARG A 187 -5.20 -17.20 3.03
CA ARG A 187 -6.62 -16.83 2.99
C ARG A 187 -6.90 -15.55 3.73
#